data_AF-A0A060C6F0-F1
#
_entry.id   AF-A0A060C6F0-F1
#
_cell.length_a   1.000
_cell.length_b   1.000
_cell.length_c   1.000
_cell.angle_alpha   90.00
_cell.angle_beta   90.00
_cell.angle_gamma   90.00
#
_symmetry.space_group_name_H-M   'P 1'
#
loop_
_entity.id
_entity.type
_entity.pdbx_description
1 polymer ?
#
loop_
_entity_poly.entity_id
_entity_poly.type
_entity_poly.pdbx_seq_one_letter_code
_entity_poly.pdbx_strand_id
1 'polypeptide(L)'
;MHASDDHLTTGFVGTPMLLPALSAIGETDLAYTLLTNKTYPSWGYEIENGATTVWERWNSIKPDGSFGDVSMNSFNHYAYGAVGDWMHQNIGGISPIEAGYKSTKIAPVTGGGITHADASFDSAYGTISTDWTTENGGLELTADVPVNTTAEVVLPAENAYAISESGTLAAN
;
A
#
# COMPACT_ATOMS: atom_id res chain seq x y z
N MET A 1 10.98 13.04 8.31
CA MET A 1 10.88 11.64 8.76
C MET A 1 12.22 11.14 9.28
N HIS A 2 13.32 11.27 8.54
CA HIS A 2 14.65 10.88 9.03
C HIS A 2 15.07 11.47 10.40
N ALA A 3 14.68 12.71 10.71
CA ALA A 3 14.93 13.31 12.03
C ALA A 3 14.19 12.60 13.20
N SER A 4 13.23 11.75 12.88
CA SER A 4 12.46 10.91 13.81
C SER A 4 12.84 9.43 13.68
N ASP A 5 14.07 9.13 13.21
CA ASP A 5 14.56 7.77 13.01
C ASP A 5 13.62 6.91 12.15
N ASP A 6 13.08 7.51 11.07
CA ASP A 6 12.11 6.89 10.17
C ASP A 6 10.87 6.31 10.89
N HIS A 7 10.36 7.09 11.84
CA HIS A 7 9.04 6.89 12.45
C HIS A 7 8.06 7.97 12.03
N LEU A 8 6.79 7.57 11.96
CA LEU A 8 5.69 8.49 11.71
C LEU A 8 5.49 9.44 12.91
N THR A 9 5.08 10.67 12.62
CA THR A 9 4.73 11.67 13.65
C THR A 9 3.36 12.28 13.41
N THR A 10 2.57 11.70 12.50
CA THR A 10 1.28 12.22 12.07
C THR A 10 0.13 11.74 12.97
N GLY A 11 -0.85 12.62 13.17
CA GLY A 11 -2.17 12.28 13.72
C GLY A 11 -3.21 12.03 12.62
N PHE A 12 -4.49 12.04 12.99
CA PHE A 12 -5.62 11.61 12.13
C PHE A 12 -5.66 12.27 10.74
N VAL A 13 -5.30 13.55 10.64
CA VAL A 13 -5.36 14.28 9.37
C VAL A 13 -4.15 13.98 8.47
N GLY A 14 -2.99 13.75 9.07
CA GLY A 14 -1.74 13.56 8.32
C GLY A 14 -1.55 12.12 7.84
N THR A 15 -1.90 11.13 8.67
CA THR A 15 -1.63 9.72 8.38
C THR A 15 -2.23 9.23 7.05
N PRO A 16 -3.48 9.57 6.68
CA PRO A 16 -4.04 9.16 5.39
C PRO A 16 -3.24 9.65 4.17
N MET A 17 -2.53 10.77 4.30
CA MET A 17 -1.79 11.40 3.20
C MET A 17 -0.29 11.13 3.24
N LEU A 18 0.24 10.56 4.33
CA LEU A 18 1.68 10.44 4.55
C LEU A 18 2.36 9.57 3.49
N LEU A 19 1.95 8.31 3.35
CA LEU A 19 2.56 7.40 2.38
C LEU A 19 2.28 7.83 0.93
N PRO A 20 1.04 8.25 0.56
CA PRO A 20 0.79 8.82 -0.76
C PRO A 20 1.69 10.01 -1.11
N ALA A 21 1.90 10.94 -0.17
CA ALA A 21 2.76 12.10 -0.40
C ALA A 21 4.23 11.71 -0.59
N LEU A 22 4.73 10.75 0.18
CA LEU A 22 6.09 10.22 0.02
C LEU A 22 6.27 9.57 -1.36
N SER A 23 5.35 8.69 -1.75
CA SER A 23 5.41 8.05 -3.07
C SER A 23 5.32 9.07 -4.22
N ALA A 24 4.49 10.11 -4.08
CA ALA A 24 4.35 11.16 -5.09
C ALA A 24 5.62 11.98 -5.33
N ILE A 25 6.53 12.05 -4.35
CA ILE A 25 7.83 12.75 -4.47
C ILE A 25 8.99 11.80 -4.74
N GLY A 26 8.73 10.51 -5.03
CA GLY A 26 9.75 9.50 -5.31
C GLY A 26 10.36 8.83 -4.09
N GLU A 27 9.84 9.08 -2.89
CA GLU A 27 10.31 8.52 -1.61
C GLU A 27 9.52 7.25 -1.22
N THR A 28 9.20 6.40 -2.19
CA THR A 28 8.41 5.18 -1.95
C THR A 28 9.16 4.19 -1.06
N ASP A 29 10.49 4.13 -1.12
CA ASP A 29 11.29 3.28 -0.23
C ASP A 29 11.06 3.64 1.24
N LEU A 30 11.04 4.94 1.57
CA LEU A 30 10.72 5.42 2.91
C LEU A 30 9.27 5.11 3.29
N ALA A 31 8.32 5.20 2.34
CA ALA A 31 6.94 4.81 2.60
C ALA A 31 6.84 3.32 3.01
N TYR A 32 7.58 2.44 2.34
CA TYR A 32 7.71 1.04 2.72
C TYR A 32 8.40 0.84 4.07
N THR A 33 9.47 1.60 4.36
CA THR A 33 10.12 1.59 5.68
C THR A 33 9.11 1.92 6.78
N LEU A 34 8.31 2.98 6.61
CA LEU A 34 7.27 3.35 7.59
C LEU A 34 6.17 2.28 7.73
N LEU A 35 5.72 1.70 6.63
CA LEU A 35 4.68 0.67 6.63
C LEU A 35 5.13 -0.59 7.38
N THR A 36 6.38 -1.01 7.15
CA THR A 36 6.93 -2.26 7.68
C THR A 36 7.62 -2.12 9.04
N ASN A 37 7.76 -0.89 9.55
CA ASN A 37 8.37 -0.61 10.84
C ASN A 37 7.55 -1.25 11.98
N LYS A 38 8.23 -1.88 12.93
CA LYS A 38 7.66 -2.61 14.07
C LYS A 38 7.86 -1.91 15.42
N THR A 39 8.65 -0.83 15.47
CA THR A 39 8.92 -0.09 16.70
C THR A 39 8.00 1.11 16.85
N TYR A 40 7.74 1.51 18.09
CA TYR A 40 6.84 2.62 18.40
C TYR A 40 7.38 3.97 17.88
N PRO A 41 6.56 4.83 17.26
CA PRO A 41 5.18 4.58 16.79
C PRO A 41 5.13 3.96 15.38
N SER A 42 4.35 2.91 15.18
CA SER A 42 4.08 2.33 13.86
C SER A 42 2.83 1.44 13.86
N TRP A 43 2.31 1.10 12.68
CA TRP A 43 1.28 0.06 12.54
C TRP A 43 1.80 -1.31 13.01
N GLY A 44 3.05 -1.64 12.69
CA GLY A 44 3.68 -2.89 13.14
C GLY A 44 3.77 -2.98 14.66
N TYR A 45 4.00 -1.86 15.36
CA TYR A 45 4.01 -1.83 16.83
C TYR A 45 2.66 -2.25 17.42
N GLU A 46 1.53 -1.81 16.84
CA GLU A 46 0.21 -2.26 17.28
C GLU A 46 0.08 -3.79 17.15
N ILE A 47 0.48 -4.34 15.99
CA ILE A 47 0.43 -5.77 15.68
C ILE A 47 1.33 -6.57 16.63
N GLU A 48 2.57 -6.12 16.86
CA GLU A 48 3.53 -6.78 17.78
C GLU A 48 3.02 -6.78 19.24
N ASN A 49 2.10 -5.89 19.59
CA ASN A 49 1.42 -5.84 20.89
C ASN A 49 0.04 -6.52 20.88
N GLY A 50 -0.25 -7.34 19.87
CA GLY A 50 -1.44 -8.20 19.82
C GLY A 50 -2.71 -7.50 19.33
N ALA A 51 -2.59 -6.35 18.66
CA ALA A 51 -3.73 -5.70 18.02
C ALA A 51 -4.37 -6.60 16.96
N THR A 52 -5.70 -6.71 16.99
CA THR A 52 -6.52 -7.32 15.92
C THR A 52 -7.41 -6.30 15.21
N THR A 53 -7.38 -5.05 15.68
CA THR A 53 -8.00 -3.85 15.09
C THR A 53 -7.05 -2.67 15.26
N VAL A 54 -7.20 -1.64 14.44
CA VAL A 54 -6.38 -0.42 14.54
C VAL A 54 -6.76 0.36 15.78
N TRP A 55 -5.76 0.90 16.49
CA TRP A 55 -5.99 1.65 17.73
C TRP A 55 -6.30 3.13 17.48
N GLU A 56 -6.95 3.77 18.46
CA GLU A 56 -7.17 5.23 18.43
C GLU A 56 -5.86 6.01 18.55
N ARG A 57 -4.88 5.44 19.24
CA ARG A 57 -3.56 6.05 19.45
C ARG A 57 -2.47 5.06 19.11
N TRP A 58 -1.39 5.58 18.54
CA TRP A 58 -0.14 4.83 18.37
C TRP A 58 0.42 4.24 19.68
N ASN A 59 0.06 4.82 20.83
CA ASN A 59 0.43 4.36 22.16
C ASN A 59 -0.77 3.92 23.02
N SER A 60 -1.79 3.30 22.42
CA SER A 60 -2.90 2.76 23.22
C SER A 60 -2.45 1.73 24.25
N ILE A 61 -1.44 0.94 23.90
CA ILE A 61 -0.46 0.38 24.83
C ILE A 61 0.84 1.17 24.65
N LYS A 62 1.47 1.61 25.74
CA LYS A 62 2.74 2.33 25.72
C LYS A 62 3.92 1.36 25.67
N PRO A 63 5.14 1.83 25.32
CA PRO A 63 6.33 0.99 25.30
C PRO A 63 6.66 0.30 26.65
N ASP A 64 6.16 0.82 27.77
CA ASP A 64 6.32 0.21 29.10
C ASP A 64 5.25 -0.84 29.43
N GLY A 65 4.34 -1.14 28.49
CA GLY A 65 3.22 -2.08 28.66
C GLY A 65 2.00 -1.50 29.37
N SER A 66 2.05 -0.26 29.87
CA SER A 66 0.89 0.39 30.47
C SER A 66 -0.08 0.89 29.41
N PHE A 67 -1.37 1.01 29.77
CA PHE A 67 -2.35 1.60 28.87
C PHE A 67 -2.18 3.12 28.73
N GLY A 68 -2.62 3.63 27.57
CA GLY A 68 -2.88 5.04 27.34
C GLY A 68 -3.94 5.62 28.28
N ASP A 69 -4.19 6.92 28.17
CA ASP A 69 -5.15 7.64 29.01
C ASP A 69 -6.57 7.08 28.83
N VAL A 70 -7.13 6.48 29.88
CA VAL A 70 -8.43 5.81 29.87
C VAL A 70 -9.61 6.72 29.49
N SER A 71 -9.44 8.05 29.58
CA SER A 71 -10.47 8.99 29.14
C SER A 71 -10.67 8.99 27.61
N MET A 72 -9.66 8.57 26.84
CA MET A 72 -9.69 8.51 25.37
C MET A 72 -8.61 7.52 24.89
N ASN A 73 -8.96 6.22 24.87
CA ASN A 73 -8.04 5.15 24.46
C ASN A 73 -8.77 3.91 23.91
N SER A 74 -9.48 4.06 22.79
CA SER A 74 -10.11 2.94 22.09
C SER A 74 -9.08 2.05 21.37
N PHE A 75 -9.30 0.74 21.41
CA PHE A 75 -8.51 -0.25 20.68
C PHE A 75 -9.10 -0.61 19.31
N ASN A 76 -10.19 0.04 18.91
CA ASN A 76 -10.88 -0.22 17.65
C ASN A 76 -11.34 1.10 17.03
N HIS A 77 -10.45 1.73 16.28
CA HIS A 77 -10.65 3.03 15.65
C HIS A 77 -9.98 3.06 14.28
N TYR A 78 -10.76 3.15 13.21
CA TYR A 78 -10.28 2.93 11.84
C TYR A 78 -9.38 4.04 11.27
N ALA A 79 -9.23 5.18 11.94
CA ALA A 79 -8.57 6.37 11.38
C ALA A 79 -7.16 6.10 10.84
N TYR A 80 -6.33 5.35 11.58
CA TYR A 80 -4.99 4.97 11.09
C TYR A 80 -5.01 3.77 10.13
N GLY A 81 -6.15 3.08 10.01
CA GLY A 81 -6.40 2.07 8.97
C GLY A 81 -6.50 2.66 7.57
N ALA A 82 -6.52 3.99 7.43
CA ALA A 82 -6.44 4.68 6.14
C ALA A 82 -5.20 4.29 5.31
N VAL A 83 -4.15 3.75 5.94
CA VAL A 83 -2.98 3.17 5.25
C VAL A 83 -3.37 2.08 4.24
N GLY A 84 -4.50 1.40 4.46
CA GLY A 84 -5.00 0.39 3.56
C GLY A 84 -5.21 0.92 2.14
N ASP A 85 -5.60 2.18 1.96
CA ASP A 85 -5.77 2.77 0.61
C ASP A 85 -4.45 2.77 -0.17
N TRP A 86 -3.36 3.19 0.46
CA TRP A 86 -2.01 3.13 -0.13
C TRP A 86 -1.60 1.69 -0.43
N MET A 87 -1.92 0.72 0.43
CA MET A 87 -1.62 -0.69 0.16
C MET A 87 -2.34 -1.19 -1.10
N HIS A 88 -3.63 -0.90 -1.28
CA HIS A 88 -4.37 -1.33 -2.48
C HIS A 88 -3.85 -0.63 -3.75
N GLN A 89 -3.61 0.68 -3.67
CA GLN A 89 -3.22 1.48 -4.85
C GLN A 89 -1.75 1.31 -5.24
N ASN A 90 -0.84 1.06 -4.29
CA ASN A 90 0.60 0.95 -4.54
C ASN A 90 1.08 -0.50 -4.55
N ILE A 91 0.77 -1.29 -3.50
CA ILE A 91 1.20 -2.70 -3.44
C ILE A 91 0.34 -3.51 -4.42
N GLY A 92 -0.98 -3.42 -4.32
CA GLY A 92 -1.88 -4.04 -5.30
C GLY A 92 -1.82 -3.35 -6.67
N GLY A 93 -1.45 -2.07 -6.71
CA GLY A 93 -1.34 -1.32 -7.96
C GLY A 93 -2.68 -0.89 -8.57
N ILE A 94 -3.81 -1.07 -7.88
CA ILE A 94 -5.16 -0.84 -8.44
C ILE A 94 -5.65 0.56 -8.04
N SER A 95 -5.75 1.48 -9.00
CA SER A 95 -6.27 2.83 -8.75
C SER A 95 -7.19 3.32 -9.89
N PRO A 96 -8.21 4.15 -9.60
CA PRO A 96 -9.11 4.63 -10.64
C PRO A 96 -8.46 5.74 -11.48
N ILE A 97 -8.54 5.62 -12.81
CA ILE A 97 -8.29 6.76 -13.73
C ILE A 97 -9.57 7.56 -13.88
N GLU A 98 -10.68 6.86 -14.09
CA GLU A 98 -12.02 7.44 -14.17
C GLU A 98 -12.86 7.01 -12.96
N ALA A 99 -13.80 7.89 -12.56
CA ALA A 99 -14.69 7.63 -11.44
C ALA A 99 -15.45 6.30 -11.63
N GLY A 100 -15.53 5.50 -10.57
CA GLY A 100 -16.19 4.20 -10.62
C GLY A 100 -15.38 3.10 -11.34
N TYR A 101 -14.10 3.33 -11.65
CA TYR A 101 -13.20 2.37 -12.29
C TYR A 101 -13.61 1.99 -13.73
N LYS A 102 -14.22 2.94 -14.46
CA LYS A 102 -14.50 2.76 -15.91
C LYS A 102 -13.19 2.59 -16.71
N SER A 103 -12.17 3.31 -16.28
CA SER A 103 -10.77 3.10 -16.64
C SER A 103 -9.94 2.99 -15.35
N THR A 104 -9.06 1.99 -15.31
CA THR A 104 -8.26 1.63 -14.13
C THR A 104 -6.78 1.72 -14.45
N LYS A 105 -5.99 2.27 -13.53
CA LYS A 105 -4.54 2.16 -13.58
C LYS A 105 -4.12 0.92 -12.80
N ILE A 106 -3.31 0.07 -13.43
CA ILE A 106 -2.68 -1.10 -12.84
C ILE A 106 -1.17 -0.86 -12.84
N ALA A 107 -0.63 -0.49 -11.69
CA ALA A 107 0.75 -0.05 -11.55
C ALA A 107 1.34 -0.47 -10.19
N PRO A 108 1.62 -1.77 -9.98
CA PRO A 108 2.22 -2.23 -8.74
C PRO A 108 3.61 -1.60 -8.56
N VAL A 109 3.88 -1.11 -7.36
CA VAL A 109 5.17 -0.53 -6.98
C VAL A 109 5.86 -1.50 -6.03
N THR A 110 6.84 -2.25 -6.53
CA THR A 110 7.58 -3.24 -5.73
C THR A 110 8.50 -2.55 -4.70
N GLY A 111 8.76 -3.21 -3.58
CA GLY A 111 9.61 -2.63 -2.52
C GLY A 111 9.36 -3.23 -1.14
N GLY A 112 10.07 -2.71 -0.13
CA GLY A 112 9.85 -3.08 1.28
C GLY A 112 10.10 -4.54 1.63
N GLY A 113 10.82 -5.28 0.78
CA GLY A 113 11.00 -6.73 0.93
C GLY A 113 9.79 -7.57 0.54
N ILE A 114 8.73 -6.96 -0.02
CA ILE A 114 7.57 -7.66 -0.56
C ILE A 114 7.90 -8.14 -1.97
N THR A 115 7.90 -9.46 -2.15
CA THR A 115 8.23 -10.10 -3.44
C THR A 115 7.02 -10.67 -4.16
N HIS A 116 5.84 -10.63 -3.55
CA HIS A 116 4.58 -11.08 -4.12
C HIS A 116 3.42 -10.33 -3.47
N ALA A 117 2.38 -10.00 -4.24
CA ALA A 117 1.09 -9.60 -3.71
C ALA A 117 -0.05 -10.00 -4.66
N ASP A 118 -1.16 -10.42 -4.05
CA ASP A 118 -2.46 -10.62 -4.67
C ASP A 118 -3.44 -9.58 -4.11
N ALA A 119 -4.17 -8.89 -4.98
CA ALA A 119 -5.14 -7.89 -4.61
C ALA A 119 -6.36 -7.95 -5.53
N SER A 120 -7.53 -7.68 -4.95
CA SER A 120 -8.78 -7.56 -5.71
C SER A 120 -9.63 -6.39 -5.21
N PHE A 121 -10.40 -5.81 -6.13
CA PHE A 121 -11.33 -4.72 -5.87
C PHE A 121 -12.65 -4.96 -6.61
N ASP A 122 -13.75 -5.06 -5.87
CA ASP A 122 -15.09 -5.19 -6.43
C ASP A 122 -15.64 -3.84 -6.87
N SER A 123 -15.47 -3.53 -8.16
CA SER A 123 -16.00 -2.31 -8.77
C SER A 123 -17.48 -2.45 -9.15
N ALA A 124 -18.09 -1.34 -9.59
CA ALA A 124 -19.43 -1.35 -10.16
C ALA A 124 -19.56 -2.17 -11.46
N TYR A 125 -18.45 -2.52 -12.10
CA TYR A 125 -18.40 -3.27 -13.36
C TYR A 125 -18.00 -4.75 -13.17
N GLY A 126 -17.62 -5.15 -11.95
CA GLY A 126 -17.07 -6.46 -11.64
C GLY A 126 -15.73 -6.36 -10.92
N THR A 127 -15.17 -7.52 -10.56
CA THR A 127 -13.89 -7.60 -9.85
C THR A 127 -12.73 -7.21 -10.78
N ILE A 128 -11.85 -6.36 -10.26
CA ILE A 128 -10.53 -6.08 -10.81
C ILE A 128 -9.54 -6.82 -9.92
N SER A 129 -8.63 -7.60 -10.48
CA SER A 129 -7.58 -8.29 -9.69
C SER A 129 -6.20 -8.13 -10.29
N THR A 130 -5.21 -8.21 -9.43
CA THR A 130 -3.78 -8.19 -9.74
C THR A 130 -3.08 -9.24 -8.89
N ASP A 131 -2.31 -10.10 -9.53
CA ASP A 131 -1.36 -11.01 -8.88
C ASP A 131 0.01 -10.73 -9.48
N TRP A 132 0.97 -10.34 -8.66
CA TRP A 132 2.33 -10.15 -9.14
C TRP A 132 3.37 -10.82 -8.26
N THR A 133 4.48 -11.19 -8.88
CA THR A 133 5.66 -11.73 -8.22
C THR A 133 6.93 -11.12 -8.82
N THR A 134 7.93 -10.85 -7.98
CA THR A 134 9.27 -10.45 -8.41
C THR A 134 10.27 -11.59 -8.26
N GLU A 135 10.91 -11.99 -9.35
CA GLU A 135 11.97 -12.99 -9.36
C GLU A 135 13.11 -12.56 -10.27
N ASN A 136 14.36 -12.79 -9.84
CA ASN A 136 15.57 -12.52 -10.63
C ASN A 136 15.66 -11.10 -11.23
N GLY A 137 15.06 -10.10 -10.56
CA GLY A 137 15.02 -8.71 -11.02
C GLY A 137 13.91 -8.39 -12.02
N GLY A 138 13.09 -9.37 -12.42
CA GLY A 138 11.88 -9.18 -13.21
C GLY A 138 10.62 -9.06 -12.35
N LEU A 139 9.55 -8.54 -12.96
CA LEU A 139 8.19 -8.52 -12.41
C LEU A 139 7.28 -9.29 -13.36
N GLU A 140 6.62 -10.33 -12.85
CA GLU A 140 5.52 -11.00 -13.53
C GLU A 140 4.20 -10.51 -12.91
N LEU A 141 3.26 -10.08 -13.76
CA LEU A 141 1.95 -9.56 -13.36
C LEU A 141 0.86 -10.25 -14.17
N THR A 142 -0.12 -10.82 -13.47
CA THR A 142 -1.43 -11.18 -14.01
C THR A 142 -2.45 -10.15 -13.55
N ALA A 143 -3.28 -9.68 -14.47
CA ALA A 143 -4.34 -8.72 -14.16
C ALA A 143 -5.64 -9.11 -14.85
N ASP A 144 -6.74 -9.09 -14.10
CA ASP A 144 -8.09 -9.26 -14.63
C ASP A 144 -8.83 -7.93 -14.63
N VAL A 145 -9.36 -7.58 -15.80
CA VAL A 145 -10.09 -6.32 -16.02
C VAL A 145 -11.52 -6.66 -16.45
N PRO A 146 -12.55 -6.17 -15.74
CA PRO A 146 -13.92 -6.55 -16.03
C PRO A 146 -14.37 -6.04 -17.41
N VAL A 147 -15.28 -6.79 -18.04
CA VAL A 147 -15.87 -6.41 -19.32
C VAL A 147 -16.44 -4.99 -19.29
N ASN A 148 -16.42 -4.30 -20.42
CA ASN A 148 -16.90 -2.92 -20.55
C ASN A 148 -16.06 -1.91 -19.72
N THR A 149 -14.85 -2.25 -19.30
CA THR A 149 -13.86 -1.32 -18.72
C THR A 149 -12.53 -1.43 -19.48
N THR A 150 -11.58 -0.55 -19.15
CA THR A 150 -10.22 -0.57 -19.71
C THR A 150 -9.20 -0.43 -18.58
N ALA A 151 -7.97 -0.84 -18.84
CA ALA A 151 -6.86 -0.58 -17.92
C ALA A 151 -5.64 -0.01 -18.63
N GLU A 152 -4.94 0.90 -17.95
CA GLU A 152 -3.57 1.30 -18.26
C GLU A 152 -2.62 0.52 -17.35
N VAL A 153 -1.79 -0.34 -17.93
CA VAL A 153 -0.80 -1.14 -17.19
C VAL A 153 0.55 -0.45 -17.25
N VAL A 154 1.14 -0.17 -16.08
CA VAL A 154 2.45 0.47 -15.95
C VAL A 154 3.39 -0.49 -15.23
N LEU A 155 4.44 -0.93 -15.93
CA LEU A 155 5.43 -1.85 -15.40
C LEU A 155 6.79 -1.16 -15.22
N PRO A 156 7.51 -1.41 -14.10
CA PRO A 156 8.90 -1.00 -13.98
C PRO A 156 9.74 -1.81 -14.97
N ALA A 157 10.39 -1.13 -15.91
CA ALA A 157 11.27 -1.76 -16.88
C ALA A 157 12.44 -0.82 -17.22
N GLU A 158 13.61 -1.38 -17.51
CA GLU A 158 14.78 -0.59 -17.93
C GLU A 158 14.49 0.16 -19.25
N ASN A 159 13.72 -0.46 -20.14
CA ASN A 159 13.29 0.10 -21.42
C ASN A 159 12.06 -0.65 -21.95
N ALA A 160 11.42 -0.10 -22.98
CA ALA A 160 10.20 -0.65 -23.56
C ALA A 160 10.35 -2.06 -24.18
N TYR A 161 11.57 -2.45 -24.58
CA TYR A 161 11.85 -3.77 -25.16
C TYR A 161 12.03 -4.88 -24.11
N ALA A 162 12.04 -4.53 -22.81
CA ALA A 162 12.06 -5.49 -21.71
C ALA A 162 10.65 -5.91 -21.27
N ILE A 163 9.59 -5.36 -21.87
CA ILE A 163 8.20 -5.64 -21.52
C ILE A 163 7.62 -6.66 -22.50
N SER A 164 6.97 -7.68 -21.96
CA SER A 164 6.19 -8.64 -22.74
C SER A 164 4.77 -8.78 -22.19
N GLU A 165 3.80 -8.92 -23.09
CA GLU A 165 2.41 -9.28 -22.79
C GLU A 165 2.17 -10.70 -23.28
N SER A 166 1.73 -11.60 -22.38
CA SER A 166 1.48 -13.02 -22.72
C SER A 166 2.64 -13.69 -23.47
N GLY A 167 3.88 -13.35 -23.10
CA GLY A 167 5.11 -13.87 -23.74
C GLY A 167 5.49 -13.22 -25.07
N THR A 168 4.77 -12.20 -25.53
CA THR A 168 5.08 -11.43 -26.76
C THR A 168 5.59 -10.05 -26.38
N LEU A 169 6.65 -9.54 -27.03
CA LEU A 169 7.17 -8.20 -26.75
C LEU A 169 6.09 -7.13 -26.96
N ALA A 170 5.94 -6.24 -25.98
CA ALA A 170 4.94 -5.17 -26.02
C ALA A 170 5.36 -4.00 -26.92
N ALA A 171 6.67 -3.74 -27.03
CA ALA A 171 7.22 -2.79 -27.99
C ALA A 171 7.40 -3.46 -29.36
N ASN A 172 6.61 -3.04 -30.36
CA ASN A 172 6.88 -3.27 -31.78
C ASN A 172 7.62 -2.08 -32.39
#